data_AF-A0A660T1Z3-F1
#
_entry.id   AF-A0A660T1Z3-F1
#
_cell.length_a   1.000
_cell.length_b   1.000
_cell.length_c   1.000
_cell.angle_alpha   90.00
_cell.angle_beta   90.00
_cell.angle_gamma   90.00
#
_symmetry.space_group_name_H-M   'P 1'
#
loop_
_entity.id
_entity.type
_entity.pdbx_description
1 polymer ?
#
loop_
_entity_poly.entity_id
_entity_poly.type
_entity_poly.pdbx_seq_one_letter_code
_entity_poly.pdbx_strand_id
1 'polypeptide(L)'
;MFEKLIVKIGNSLKNNSIPYMIIGGQAVLLYGEPRLTRDIDITLGVNIDKIKELLKIIKELSLRPIPENIEPFVKETMVFPVIEETTGIRVDFIFSFTPYEKEAIERGKSAACAIAVFFPEF
;
A
#
# COMPACT_ATOMS: atom_id res chain seq x y z
N MET A 1 4.32 1.27 15.87
CA MET A 1 5.01 2.13 14.88
C MET A 1 4.42 1.89 13.50
N PHE A 2 4.58 0.67 12.96
CA PHE A 2 3.92 0.21 11.72
C PHE A 2 2.41 0.38 11.73
N GLU A 3 1.70 -0.07 12.77
CA GLU A 3 0.23 0.04 12.86
C GLU A 3 -0.27 1.49 12.74
N LYS A 4 0.39 2.45 13.41
CA LYS A 4 0.02 3.87 13.33
C LYS A 4 0.19 4.43 11.91
N LEU A 5 1.30 4.07 11.25
CA LEU A 5 1.56 4.46 9.87
C LEU A 5 0.54 3.84 8.91
N ILE A 6 0.26 2.54 9.07
CA ILE A 6 -0.75 1.80 8.30
C ILE A 6 -2.13 2.46 8.43
N VAL A 7 -2.57 2.78 9.66
CA VAL A 7 -3.85 3.45 9.90
C VAL A 7 -3.87 4.85 9.28
N LYS A 8 -2.77 5.61 9.36
CA LYS A 8 -2.65 6.95 8.77
C LYS A 8 -2.76 6.89 7.23
N ILE A 9 -2.04 5.96 6.61
CA ILE A 9 -2.07 5.74 5.16
C ILE A 9 -3.46 5.27 4.72
N GLY A 10 -4.00 4.25 5.39
CA GLY A 10 -5.31 3.68 5.07
C GLY A 10 -6.44 4.71 5.14
N ASN A 11 -6.44 5.54 6.19
CA ASN A 11 -7.40 6.64 6.30
C ASN A 11 -7.27 7.66 5.16
N SER A 12 -6.04 8.01 4.77
CA SER A 12 -5.84 8.97 3.67
C SER A 12 -6.28 8.40 2.31
N LEU A 13 -5.92 7.14 2.01
CA LEU A 13 -6.37 6.46 0.80
C LEU A 13 -7.89 6.33 0.75
N LYS A 14 -8.53 5.96 1.87
CA LYS A 14 -9.98 5.89 2.00
C LYS A 14 -10.65 7.24 1.76
N ASN A 15 -10.15 8.31 2.37
CA ASN A 15 -10.70 9.66 2.20
C ASN A 15 -10.58 10.17 0.76
N ASN A 16 -9.57 9.70 0.02
CA ASN A 16 -9.37 10.00 -1.39
C ASN A 16 -10.01 8.97 -2.33
N SER A 17 -10.83 8.05 -1.81
CA SER A 17 -11.51 7.00 -2.59
C SER A 17 -10.58 6.16 -3.46
N ILE A 18 -9.36 5.88 -2.99
CA ILE A 18 -8.41 4.98 -3.64
C ILE A 18 -8.62 3.59 -3.03
N PRO A 19 -9.15 2.60 -3.77
CA PRO A 19 -9.23 1.22 -3.29
C PRO A 19 -7.83 0.68 -3.04
N TYR A 20 -7.63 0.00 -1.92
CA TYR A 20 -6.32 -0.53 -1.56
C TYR A 20 -6.43 -1.82 -0.76
N MET A 21 -5.35 -2.57 -0.78
CA MET A 21 -5.12 -3.79 -0.03
C MET A 21 -3.71 -3.75 0.53
N ILE A 22 -3.55 -3.99 1.82
CA ILE A 22 -2.24 -4.00 2.46
C ILE A 22 -1.72 -5.44 2.48
N ILE A 23 -0.55 -5.65 1.89
CA ILE A 23 0.14 -6.93 1.76
C ILE A 23 1.48 -6.82 2.52
N GLY A 24 1.96 -7.88 3.16
CA GLY A 24 3.30 -7.90 3.75
C GLY A 24 3.41 -8.79 5.00
N GLY A 25 4.64 -9.04 5.45
CA GLY A 25 4.91 -9.86 6.64
C GLY A 25 4.29 -9.32 7.94
N GLN A 26 3.92 -8.03 7.97
CA GLN A 26 3.21 -7.40 9.09
C GLN A 26 1.68 -7.63 9.04
N ALA A 27 1.09 -7.99 7.89
CA ALA A 27 -0.29 -8.50 7.84
C ALA A 27 -0.39 -9.90 8.49
N VAL A 28 0.74 -10.62 8.54
CA VAL A 28 0.91 -11.92 9.21
C VAL A 28 1.17 -11.79 10.72
N LEU A 29 1.47 -10.60 11.25
CA LEU A 29 1.69 -10.40 12.70
C LEU A 29 0.42 -10.56 13.55
N LEU A 30 -0.75 -10.67 12.94
CA LEU A 30 -1.95 -11.05 13.65
C LEU A 30 -2.02 -12.57 13.95
N TYR A 31 -1.32 -13.45 13.21
CA TYR A 31 -1.49 -14.92 13.35
C TYR A 31 -0.28 -15.85 13.03
N GLY A 32 0.96 -15.38 12.84
CA GLY A 32 2.09 -16.29 12.58
C GLY A 32 3.51 -15.70 12.76
N GLU A 33 4.51 -16.61 12.83
CA GLU A 33 5.94 -16.34 13.11
C GLU A 33 6.52 -15.14 12.33
N PRO A 34 7.19 -14.17 13.00
CA PRO A 34 7.60 -12.92 12.38
C PRO A 34 8.68 -13.13 11.31
N ARG A 35 8.38 -12.81 10.04
CA ARG A 35 9.43 -12.39 9.11
C ARG A 35 9.66 -10.90 9.27
N LEU A 36 10.85 -10.54 9.71
CA LEU A 36 11.29 -9.16 9.93
C LEU A 36 11.61 -8.47 8.59
N THR A 37 10.60 -8.23 7.76
CA THR A 37 10.75 -7.24 6.68
C THR A 37 10.25 -5.89 7.23
N ARG A 38 11.05 -4.83 7.05
CA ARG A 38 10.77 -3.48 7.60
C ARG A 38 9.95 -2.63 6.62
N ASP A 39 9.32 -3.29 5.66
CA ASP A 39 8.53 -2.72 4.57
C ASP A 39 7.04 -3.01 4.75
N ILE A 40 6.23 -2.16 4.12
CA ILE A 40 4.78 -2.30 4.02
C ILE A 40 4.46 -2.29 2.53
N ASP A 41 3.85 -3.34 2.00
CA ASP A 41 3.36 -3.36 0.63
C ASP A 41 1.89 -2.96 0.61
N ILE A 42 1.51 -2.06 -0.29
CA ILE A 42 0.14 -1.60 -0.44
C ILE A 42 -0.22 -1.71 -1.91
N THR A 43 -1.04 -2.70 -2.24
CA THR A 43 -1.63 -2.80 -3.58
C THR A 43 -2.78 -1.83 -3.71
N LEU A 44 -2.75 -1.01 -4.75
CA LEU A 44 -3.77 -0.04 -5.09
C LEU A 44 -4.63 -0.60 -6.21
N GLY A 45 -5.94 -0.61 -6.02
CA GLY A 45 -6.92 -1.00 -7.04
C GLY A 45 -7.16 0.10 -8.08
N VAL A 46 -6.12 0.86 -8.43
CA VAL A 46 -6.13 1.91 -9.44
C VAL A 46 -4.93 1.76 -10.35
N ASN A 47 -5.03 2.33 -11.55
CA ASN A 47 -3.95 2.34 -12.52
C ASN A 47 -3.04 3.57 -12.30
N ILE A 48 -1.90 3.61 -13.00
CA ILE A 48 -0.87 4.63 -12.89
C ILE A 48 -1.37 6.05 -13.25
N ASP A 49 -2.52 6.17 -13.91
CA ASP A 49 -3.17 7.45 -14.18
C ASP A 49 -3.49 8.23 -12.89
N LYS A 50 -3.64 7.52 -11.77
CA LYS A 50 -3.87 8.08 -10.43
C LYS A 50 -2.59 8.46 -9.67
N ILE A 51 -1.41 8.34 -10.28
CA ILE A 51 -0.13 8.69 -9.61
C ILE A 51 -0.10 10.12 -9.06
N LYS A 52 -0.74 11.08 -9.76
CA LYS A 52 -0.79 12.48 -9.32
C LYS A 52 -1.61 12.66 -8.04
N GLU A 53 -2.68 11.88 -7.86
CA GLU A 53 -3.48 11.88 -6.64
C GLU A 53 -2.71 11.24 -5.50
N LEU A 54 -2.05 10.10 -5.77
CA LEU A 54 -1.18 9.45 -4.79
C LEU A 54 -0.05 10.36 -4.33
N LEU A 55 0.61 11.10 -5.22
CA LEU A 55 1.66 12.05 -4.87
C LEU A 55 1.21 13.14 -3.89
N LYS A 56 -0.04 13.61 -4.01
CA LYS A 56 -0.62 14.56 -3.04
C LYS A 56 -0.75 13.93 -1.66
N ILE A 57 -1.28 12.70 -1.61
CA ILE A 57 -1.41 11.92 -0.38
C ILE A 57 -0.05 11.69 0.28
N ILE A 58 0.96 11.27 -0.48
CA ILE A 58 2.33 11.06 0.02
C ILE A 58 2.88 12.34 0.65
N LYS A 59 2.69 13.50 -0.01
CA LYS A 59 3.10 14.80 0.50
C LYS A 59 2.37 15.17 1.80
N GLU A 60 1.05 15.00 1.86
CA GLU A 60 0.24 15.26 3.07
C GLU A 60 0.65 14.37 4.24
N LEU A 61 1.02 13.12 3.96
CA LEU A 61 1.48 12.17 4.95
C LEU A 61 2.92 12.42 5.42
N SER A 62 3.64 13.36 4.80
CA SER A 62 5.07 13.63 5.03
C SER A 62 5.96 12.42 4.72
N LEU A 63 5.59 11.66 3.69
CA LEU A 63 6.37 10.55 3.17
C LEU A 63 7.26 11.05 2.01
N ARG A 64 8.45 10.47 1.89
CA ARG A 64 9.41 10.87 0.85
C ARG A 64 9.49 9.81 -0.26
N PRO A 65 9.33 10.19 -1.54
CA PRO A 65 9.65 9.33 -2.67
C PRO A 65 11.11 8.86 -2.63
N ILE A 66 11.33 7.58 -2.91
CA ILE A 66 12.69 7.02 -3.06
C ILE A 66 13.26 7.27 -4.47
N PRO A 67 12.52 7.07 -5.58
CA PRO A 67 13.05 7.28 -6.92
C PRO A 67 13.22 8.77 -7.24
N GLU A 68 14.31 9.13 -7.94
CA GLU A 68 14.53 10.48 -8.45
C GLU A 68 13.53 10.84 -9.56
N ASN A 69 13.33 9.91 -10.51
CA ASN A 69 12.40 10.06 -11.63
C ASN A 69 11.14 9.23 -11.38
N ILE A 70 10.18 9.81 -10.67
CA ILE A 70 8.98 9.09 -10.20
C ILE A 70 8.14 8.56 -11.37
N GLU A 71 7.72 9.40 -12.31
CA GLU A 71 6.77 8.97 -13.36
C GLU A 71 7.33 7.86 -14.26
N PRO A 72 8.58 7.96 -14.80
CA PRO A 72 9.15 6.86 -15.57
C PRO A 72 9.30 5.57 -14.76
N PHE A 73 9.76 5.68 -13.51
CA PHE A 73 9.98 4.53 -12.65
C PHE A 73 8.67 3.78 -12.35
N VAL A 74 7.63 4.50 -11.95
CA VAL A 74 6.32 3.90 -11.65
C VAL A 74 5.69 3.32 -12.90
N LYS A 75 5.84 3.97 -14.05
CA LYS A 75 5.30 3.48 -15.32
C LYS A 75 5.96 2.17 -15.76
N GLU A 76 7.26 2.00 -15.49
CA GLU A 76 8.00 0.79 -15.86
C GLU A 76 7.79 -0.34 -14.86
N THR A 77 7.78 -0.03 -13.57
CA THR A 77 7.78 -1.03 -12.49
C THR A 77 6.40 -1.33 -11.92
N MET A 78 5.43 -0.45 -12.14
CA MET A 78 4.13 -0.42 -11.43
C MET A 78 4.27 -0.23 -9.91
N VAL A 79 5.45 0.13 -9.40
CA VAL A 79 5.70 0.32 -7.96
C VAL A 79 6.13 1.75 -7.69
N PHE A 80 5.57 2.33 -6.63
CA PHE A 80 5.95 3.63 -6.10
C PHE A 80 6.48 3.49 -4.66
N PRO A 81 7.81 3.32 -4.50
CA PRO A 81 8.42 3.15 -3.20
C PRO A 81 8.63 4.50 -2.51
N VAL A 82 8.20 4.60 -1.26
CA VAL A 82 8.36 5.78 -0.40
C VAL A 82 8.91 5.38 0.97
N ILE A 83 9.38 6.37 1.73
CA ILE A 83 9.89 6.16 3.08
C ILE A 83 9.32 7.20 4.05
N GLU A 84 8.96 6.75 5.26
CA GLU A 84 8.69 7.63 6.39
C GLU A 84 10.01 7.96 7.10
N GLU A 85 10.46 9.22 6.97
CA GLU A 85 11.82 9.60 7.40
C GLU A 85 12.05 9.48 8.91
N THR A 86 11.01 9.70 9.72
CA THR A 86 11.12 9.60 11.19
C THR A 86 11.39 8.17 11.66
N THR A 87 10.86 7.18 10.95
CA THR A 87 10.84 5.78 11.38
C THR A 87 11.75 4.89 10.55
N GLY A 88 12.15 5.37 9.36
CA GLY A 88 12.87 4.61 8.35
C GLY A 88 12.03 3.50 7.71
N ILE A 89 10.71 3.49 7.93
CA ILE A 89 9.82 2.47 7.37
C ILE A 89 9.62 2.76 5.89
N ARG A 90 9.90 1.75 5.06
CA ARG A 90 9.62 1.79 3.62
C ARG A 90 8.18 1.35 3.36
N VAL A 91 7.52 2.01 2.43
CA VAL A 91 6.19 1.65 1.96
C VAL A 91 6.21 1.58 0.44
N ASP A 92 5.80 0.45 -0.11
CA ASP A 92 5.74 0.23 -1.54
C ASP A 92 4.29 0.24 -2.00
N PHE A 93 3.92 1.27 -2.77
CA PHE A 93 2.61 1.37 -3.38
C PHE A 93 2.63 0.68 -4.74
N ILE A 94 1.93 -0.44 -4.86
CA ILE A 94 1.90 -1.26 -6.07
C ILE A 94 0.62 -0.94 -6.82
N PHE A 95 0.74 -0.39 -8.02
CA PHE A 95 -0.39 -0.13 -8.89
C PHE A 95 -0.86 -1.44 -9.51
N SER A 96 -2.14 -1.76 -9.34
CA SER A 96 -2.70 -2.93 -9.98
C SER A 96 -4.14 -2.74 -10.42
N PHE A 97 -4.45 -3.36 -11.54
CA PHE A 97 -5.76 -3.29 -12.20
C PHE A 97 -6.20 -4.67 -12.71
N THR A 98 -5.72 -5.77 -12.11
CA THR A 98 -6.21 -7.08 -12.53
C THR A 98 -7.64 -7.30 -12.02
N PRO A 99 -8.53 -7.93 -12.81
CA PRO A 99 -9.88 -8.28 -12.35
C PRO A 99 -9.87 -9.14 -11.08
N TYR A 100 -8.82 -9.96 -10.90
CA TYR A 100 -8.64 -10.81 -9.74
C TYR A 100 -8.42 -10.01 -8.45
N GLU A 101 -7.55 -9.01 -8.45
CA GLU A 101 -7.35 -8.20 -7.23
C GLU A 101 -8.39 -7.10 -7.06
N LYS A 102 -9.13 -6.70 -8.11
CA LYS A 102 -10.40 -5.99 -7.93
C LYS A 102 -11.37 -6.84 -7.10
N GLU A 103 -11.51 -8.11 -7.45
CA GLU A 103 -12.34 -9.05 -6.69
C GLU A 103 -11.78 -9.32 -5.28
N ALA A 104 -10.45 -9.40 -5.10
CA ALA A 104 -9.83 -9.55 -3.79
C ALA A 104 -10.04 -8.32 -2.88
N ILE A 105 -9.95 -7.10 -3.44
CA ILE A 105 -10.27 -5.85 -2.76
C ILE A 105 -11.75 -5.83 -2.35
N GLU A 106 -12.65 -6.27 -3.24
CA GLU A 106 -14.09 -6.38 -2.96
C GLU A 106 -14.40 -7.46 -1.89
N ARG A 107 -13.63 -8.56 -1.85
CA ARG A 107 -13.75 -9.65 -0.86
C ARG A 107 -13.12 -9.34 0.50
N GLY A 108 -12.27 -8.32 0.61
CA GLY A 108 -11.70 -7.85 1.87
C GLY A 108 -12.80 -7.33 2.79
N LYS A 109 -13.19 -8.13 3.81
CA LYS A 109 -14.36 -7.89 4.67
C LYS A 109 -14.44 -6.45 5.20
N SER A 110 -15.65 -5.90 5.12
CA SER A 110 -16.12 -4.60 5.58
C SER A 110 -15.61 -4.19 6.96
N ALA A 111 -14.49 -3.45 7.00
CA ALA A 111 -14.09 -2.67 8.15
C ALA A 111 -13.14 -1.54 7.74
N ALA A 112 -13.54 -0.61 6.87
CA ALA A 112 -12.78 0.62 6.55
C ALA A 112 -11.31 0.45 6.10
N CYS A 113 -10.86 -0.79 5.93
CA CYS A 113 -9.53 -1.26 5.60
C CYS A 113 -9.73 -2.70 5.13
N ALA A 114 -9.61 -2.97 3.84
CA ALA A 114 -9.56 -4.34 3.35
C ALA A 114 -8.18 -4.89 3.75
N ILE A 115 -8.05 -5.36 4.99
CA ILE A 115 -6.97 -6.27 5.36
C ILE A 115 -7.34 -7.61 4.73
N ALA A 116 -7.03 -7.80 3.45
CA ALA A 116 -7.09 -9.11 2.84
C ALA A 116 -5.79 -9.83 3.21
N VAL A 117 -5.82 -10.57 4.33
CA VAL A 117 -4.86 -11.65 4.55
C VAL A 117 -5.22 -12.76 3.58
N PHE A 118 -4.54 -12.80 2.42
CA PHE A 118 -4.71 -13.87 1.45
C PHE A 118 -3.78 -15.03 1.82
N PHE A 119 -4.35 -16.11 2.35
CA PHE A 119 -3.70 -17.41 2.36
C PHE A 119 -4.07 -18.12 1.05
N PRO A 120 -3.12 -18.46 0.18
CA PRO A 120 -3.40 -19.50 -0.81
C PRO A 120 -3.62 -20.81 -0.03
N GLU A 121 -4.87 -21.24 0.07
CA GLU A 121 -5.16 -22.64 0.39
C GLU A 121 -4.80 -23.47 -0.84
N PHE A 122 -3.68 -24.20 -0.69
CA PHE A 122 -3.09 -25.24 -1.56
C PHE A 122 -2.44 -24.82 -2.88
#